data_AF-A0A6I4TEP5-F1
#
_entry.id   AF-A0A6I4TEP5-F1
#
_cell.length_a   1.000
_cell.length_b   1.000
_cell.length_c   1.000
_cell.angle_alpha   90.00
_cell.angle_beta   90.00
_cell.angle_gamma   90.00
#
_symmetry.space_group_name_H-M   'P 1'
#
loop_
_entity.id
_entity.type
_entity.pdbx_description
1 polymer ?
#
loop_
_entity_poly.entity_id
_entity_poly.type
_entity_poly.pdbx_seq_one_letter_code
_entity_poly.pdbx_strand_id
1 'polypeptide(L)'
;MTGSLSSMLEVLLKLGGVALVFNEIRGLILAAPVLWAMYESGGTWMAIWLGICSLGGIAVSVIVPLIVARTVRKRMRPATA
;
A
#
# COMPACT_ATOMS: atom_id res chain seq x y z
N MET A 1 -31.08 -3.85 17.07
CA MET A 1 -29.74 -3.26 17.34
C MET A 1 -28.62 -3.98 16.59
N THR A 2 -28.62 -5.32 16.52
CA THR A 2 -27.60 -6.11 15.79
C THR A 2 -27.57 -5.85 14.27
N GLY A 3 -28.72 -5.63 13.62
CA GLY A 3 -28.78 -5.32 12.18
C GLY A 3 -28.20 -3.96 11.79
N SER A 4 -28.38 -2.94 12.63
CA SER A 4 -27.79 -1.61 12.43
C SER A 4 -26.27 -1.62 12.63
N LEU A 5 -25.78 -2.42 13.57
CA LEU A 5 -24.34 -2.63 13.77
C LEU A 5 -23.71 -3.37 12.58
N SER A 6 -24.39 -4.40 12.06
CA SER A 6 -23.89 -5.17 10.92
C SER A 6 -23.79 -4.33 9.64
N SER A 7 -24.77 -3.46 9.39
CA SER A 7 -24.75 -2.55 8.24
C SER A 7 -23.71 -1.43 8.38
N MET A 8 -23.53 -0.87 9.58
CA MET A 8 -22.42 0.06 9.84
C MET A 8 -21.05 -0.60 9.62
N LEU A 9 -20.87 -1.84 10.11
CA LEU A 9 -19.62 -2.57 9.96
C LEU A 9 -19.29 -2.84 8.49
N GLU A 10 -20.29 -3.22 7.70
CA GLU A 10 -20.13 -3.45 6.25
C GLU A 10 -19.64 -2.19 5.53
N VAL A 11 -20.25 -1.04 5.83
CA VAL A 11 -19.86 0.26 5.25
C VAL A 11 -18.44 0.64 5.68
N LEU A 12 -18.09 0.46 6.96
CA LEU A 12 -16.76 0.73 7.48
C LEU A 12 -15.69 -0.14 6.84
N LEU A 13 -15.97 -1.43 6.61
CA LEU A 13 -15.04 -2.35 5.95
C LEU A 13 -14.84 -1.97 4.47
N LYS A 14 -15.90 -1.57 3.76
CA LYS A 14 -15.81 -1.07 2.38
C LYS A 14 -14.98 0.22 2.29
N LEU A 15 -15.28 1.19 3.17
CA LEU A 15 -14.53 2.44 3.26
C LEU A 15 -13.08 2.20 3.66
N GLY A 16 -12.81 1.29 4.60
CA GLY A 16 -11.46 0.89 5.01
C GLY A 16 -10.68 0.28 3.85
N GLY A 17 -11.31 -0.56 3.03
CA GLY A 17 -10.71 -1.11 1.82
C GLY A 17 -10.34 0.00 0.80
N VAL A 18 -11.25 0.94 0.56
CA VAL A 18 -11.00 2.08 -0.33
C VAL A 18 -9.89 3.00 0.22
N ALA A 19 -9.92 3.30 1.51
CA ALA A 19 -8.91 4.12 2.18
C ALA A 19 -7.51 3.47 2.12
N LEU A 20 -7.42 2.15 2.25
CA LEU A 20 -6.17 1.41 2.10
C LEU A 20 -5.61 1.56 0.68
N VAL A 21 -6.44 1.45 -0.36
CA VAL A 21 -6.03 1.66 -1.75
C VAL A 21 -5.51 3.09 -1.98
N PHE A 22 -6.23 4.11 -1.49
CA PHE A 22 -5.78 5.50 -1.60
C PHE A 22 -4.45 5.75 -0.87
N ASN A 23 -4.23 5.10 0.28
CA ASN A 23 -2.98 5.21 1.02
C ASN A 23 -1.79 4.64 0.23
N GLU A 24 -1.98 3.55 -0.52
CA GLU A 24 -0.93 3.00 -1.39
C GLU A 24 -0.65 3.89 -2.62
N ILE A 25 -1.69 4.49 -3.21
CA ILE A 25 -1.53 5.45 -4.31
C ILE A 25 -0.67 6.65 -3.86
N ARG A 26 -0.87 7.15 -2.65
CA ARG A 26 -0.02 8.19 -2.06
C ARG A 26 1.44 7.74 -1.98
N GLY A 27 1.68 6.49 -1.56
CA GLY A 27 3.02 5.90 -1.54
C GLY A 27 3.67 5.90 -2.93
N LEU A 28 2.91 5.56 -3.97
CA LEU A 28 3.37 5.58 -5.35
C LEU A 28 3.70 7.00 -5.84
N ILE A 29 2.88 7.98 -5.48
CA ILE A 29 3.11 9.41 -5.82
C ILE A 29 4.38 9.92 -5.13
N LEU A 30 4.69 9.46 -3.91
CA LEU A 30 5.92 9.79 -3.19
C LEU A 30 7.19 9.30 -3.89
N ALA A 31 7.10 8.38 -4.86
CA ALA A 31 8.24 7.99 -5.69
C ALA A 31 8.65 9.10 -6.68
N ALA A 32 7.71 9.94 -7.12
CA ALA A 32 7.98 11.02 -8.08
C ALA A 32 9.03 12.04 -7.60
N PRO A 33 8.94 12.62 -6.39
CA PRO A 33 9.98 13.54 -5.89
C PRO A 33 11.32 12.84 -5.66
N VAL A 34 11.34 11.55 -5.34
CA VAL A 34 12.59 10.77 -5.21
C VAL A 34 13.28 10.65 -6.57
N LEU A 35 12.53 10.29 -7.62
CA LEU A 35 13.05 10.22 -8.99
C LEU A 35 13.51 11.60 -9.49
N TRP A 36 12.78 12.66 -9.17
CA TRP A 36 13.17 14.03 -9.49
C TRP A 36 14.49 14.42 -8.80
N ALA A 37 14.61 14.16 -7.49
CA ALA A 37 15.83 14.46 -6.74
C ALA A 37 17.04 13.67 -7.27
N MET A 38 16.85 12.42 -7.70
CA MET A 38 17.89 11.64 -8.37
C MET A 38 18.32 12.28 -9.69
N TYR A 39 17.38 12.74 -10.51
CA TYR A 39 17.65 13.42 -11.77
C TYR A 39 18.42 14.74 -11.55
N GLU A 40 17.97 15.56 -10.60
CA GLU A 40 18.57 16.87 -10.30
C GLU A 40 19.98 16.75 -9.70
N SER A 41 20.26 15.67 -8.96
CA SER A 41 21.57 15.40 -8.35
C SER A 41 22.68 15.00 -9.34
N GLY A 42 22.40 14.95 -10.65
CA GLY A 42 23.41 14.71 -11.69
C GLY A 42 23.92 13.27 -11.78
N GLY A 43 23.18 12.30 -11.24
CA GLY A 43 23.49 10.88 -11.42
C GLY A 43 24.71 10.37 -10.63
N THR A 44 25.05 11.02 -9.51
CA THR A 44 26.11 10.51 -8.63
C THR A 44 25.79 9.10 -8.13
N TRP A 45 26.82 8.27 -7.93
CA TRP A 45 26.65 6.92 -7.38
C TRP A 45 25.89 6.90 -6.06
N MET A 46 26.08 7.92 -5.22
CA MET A 46 25.35 8.10 -3.97
C MET A 46 23.85 8.35 -4.22
N ALA A 47 23.49 9.19 -5.18
CA ALA A 47 22.10 9.45 -5.51
C ALA A 47 21.38 8.24 -6.10
N ILE A 48 22.06 7.45 -6.93
CA ILE A 48 21.52 6.19 -7.46
C ILE A 48 21.26 5.21 -6.31
N TRP A 49 22.22 5.08 -5.39
CA TRP A 49 22.09 4.20 -4.23
C TRP A 49 20.95 4.62 -3.30
N LEU A 50 20.89 5.90 -2.92
CA LEU A 50 19.82 6.45 -2.09
C LEU A 50 18.45 6.36 -2.78
N GLY A 51 18.42 6.58 -4.08
CA GLY A 51 17.25 6.39 -4.92
C GLY A 51 16.70 4.96 -4.86
N ILE A 52 17.57 3.96 -5.04
CA ILE A 52 17.19 2.54 -4.96
C ILE A 52 16.69 2.19 -3.56
N CYS A 53 17.39 2.61 -2.49
CA CYS A 53 16.96 2.34 -1.12
C CYS A 53 15.59 2.99 -0.81
N SER A 54 15.37 4.22 -1.26
CA SER A 54 14.12 4.96 -1.04
C SER A 54 12.96 4.38 -1.86
N LEU A 55 13.17 4.11 -3.15
CA LEU A 55 12.18 3.47 -4.01
C LEU A 55 11.86 2.05 -3.56
N GLY A 56 12.87 1.32 -3.06
CA GLY A 56 12.69 0.01 -2.43
C GLY A 56 11.81 0.07 -1.19
N GLY A 57 12.02 1.05 -0.30
CA GLY A 57 11.15 1.27 0.87
C GLY A 57 9.70 1.58 0.48
N ILE A 58 9.49 2.41 -0.54
CA ILE A 58 8.16 2.70 -1.09
C ILE A 58 7.54 1.43 -1.70
N ALA A 59 8.28 0.69 -2.51
CA ALA A 59 7.81 -0.54 -3.13
C ALA A 59 7.42 -1.59 -2.09
N VAL A 60 8.20 -1.76 -1.02
CA VAL A 60 7.87 -2.65 0.10
C VAL A 60 6.59 -2.18 0.80
N SER A 61 6.42 -0.88 1.02
CA SER A 61 5.20 -0.34 1.65
C SER A 61 3.94 -0.64 0.85
N VAL A 62 4.03 -0.73 -0.48
CA VAL A 62 2.90 -1.05 -1.39
C VAL A 62 2.69 -2.55 -1.58
N ILE A 63 3.77 -3.33 -1.68
CA ILE A 63 3.71 -4.76 -1.96
C ILE A 63 3.29 -5.55 -0.71
N VAL A 64 3.77 -5.18 0.48
CA VAL A 64 3.50 -5.91 1.73
C VAL A 64 2.00 -5.97 2.06
N PRO A 65 1.23 -4.87 2.00
CA PRO A 65 -0.22 -4.88 2.23
C PRO A 65 -0.95 -5.80 1.24
N LEU A 66 -0.53 -5.85 -0.03
CA LEU A 66 -1.11 -6.76 -1.02
C LEU A 66 -0.85 -8.23 -0.67
N ILE A 67 0.36 -8.56 -0.20
CA ILE A 67 0.69 -9.92 0.26
C ILE A 67 -0.10 -10.29 1.51
N VAL A 68 -0.23 -9.36 2.47
CA VAL A 68 -1.00 -9.55 3.69
C VAL A 68 -2.47 -9.77 3.35
N ALA A 69 -3.07 -8.92 2.51
CA ALA A 69 -4.45 -9.07 2.05
C ALA A 69 -4.69 -10.42 1.36
N ARG A 70 -3.77 -10.87 0.51
CA ARG A 70 -3.82 -12.21 -0.13
C ARG A 70 -3.74 -13.34 0.89
N THR A 71 -2.85 -13.23 1.88
CA THR A 71 -2.68 -14.22 2.94
C THR A 71 -3.91 -14.31 3.83
N VAL A 72 -4.44 -13.15 4.23
CA VAL A 72 -5.67 -13.04 5.01
C VAL A 72 -6.85 -13.64 4.24
N ARG A 73 -7.02 -13.28 2.96
CA ARG A 73 -8.07 -13.87 2.11
C ARG A 73 -7.92 -15.39 1.98
N LYS A 74 -6.70 -15.90 1.88
CA LYS A 74 -6.43 -17.35 1.81
C LYS A 74 -6.81 -18.06 3.12
N ARG A 75 -6.53 -17.46 4.28
CA ARG A 75 -6.82 -18.01 5.61
C ARG A 75 -8.27 -17.81 6.05
N MET A 76 -8.92 -16.73 5.62
CA MET A 76 -10.32 -16.43 5.88
C MET A 76 -11.28 -16.97 4.81
N ARG A 77 -10.80 -17.78 3.84
CA ARG A 77 -11.73 -18.54 2.99
C ARG A 77 -12.59 -19.40 3.91
N PRO A 78 -13.92 -19.21 3.94
CA PRO A 78 -14.77 -20.06 4.76
C PRO A 78 -14.59 -21.52 4.32
N ALA A 79 -14.44 -22.40 5.29
CA ALA A 79 -14.49 -23.85 5.08
C ALA A 79 -15.94 -24.25 4.80
N THR A 80 -16.37 -24.12 3.55
CA THR A 80 -17.61 -24.67 2.99
C THR A 80 -17.28 -24.91 1.51
N ALA A 81 -17.11 -26.16 1.03
CA ALA A 81 -18.12 -27.23 0.91
C ALA A 81 -19.31 -26.76 0.06
#